data_AF-A0A5B2VVE9-F1
#
_entry.id   AF-A0A5B2VVE9-F1
#
_cell.length_a   1.000
_cell.length_b   1.000
_cell.length_c   1.000
_cell.angle_alpha   90.00
_cell.angle_beta   90.00
_cell.angle_gamma   90.00
#
_symmetry.space_group_name_H-M   'P 1'
#
loop_
_entity.id
_entity.type
_entity.pdbx_description
1 polymer ?
#
loop_
_entity_poly.entity_id
_entity_poly.type
_entity_poly.pdbx_seq_one_letter_code
_entity_poly.pdbx_strand_id
1 'polypeptide(L)' 'MSLIHNERTKLSATALNGVAIACIVAGFITPLAAASFGVQGPLHVGVPATLLAALGWLGAGLTLHFAARRILGRLEE' A
#
# COMPACT_ATOMS: atom_id res chain seq x y z
N MET A 1 1.86 -24.45 -21.76
CA MET A 1 2.99 -23.50 -21.53
C MET A 1 2.60 -22.35 -20.58
N SER A 2 1.37 -22.33 -20.04
CA SER A 2 0.85 -21.29 -19.13
C SER A 2 1.49 -21.29 -17.74
N LEU A 3 2.09 -22.40 -17.28
CA LEU A 3 2.68 -22.51 -15.93
C LEU A 3 3.74 -21.42 -15.63
N ILE A 4 4.72 -21.22 -16.52
CA ILE A 4 5.77 -20.20 -16.32
C ILE A 4 5.16 -18.79 -16.36
N HIS A 5 4.21 -18.57 -17.26
CA HIS A 5 3.49 -17.29 -17.35
C HIS A 5 2.75 -16.99 -16.04
N ASN A 6 1.99 -17.96 -15.52
CA ASN A 6 1.22 -17.86 -14.30
C ASN A 6 2.08 -17.58 -13.08
N GLU A 7 3.22 -18.27 -12.93
CA GLU A 7 4.14 -18.02 -11.82
C GLU A 7 4.75 -16.62 -11.88
N ARG A 8 5.10 -16.12 -13.08
CA ARG A 8 5.55 -14.73 -13.24
C ARG A 8 4.46 -13.74 -12.87
N THR A 9 3.23 -13.95 -13.32
CA THR A 9 2.07 -13.11 -13.00
C THR A 9 1.81 -13.08 -11.49
N LYS A 10 1.89 -14.23 -10.80
CA LYS A 10 1.76 -14.32 -9.33
C LYS A 10 2.88 -13.60 -8.60
N LEU A 11 4.13 -13.75 -9.04
CA LEU A 11 5.28 -13.04 -8.47
C LEU A 11 5.10 -11.53 -8.58
N SER A 12 4.70 -11.03 -9.75
CA SER A 12 4.45 -9.60 -9.96
C SER A 12 3.27 -9.09 -9.13
N ALA A 13 2.16 -9.82 -9.08
CA ALA A 13 1.01 -9.46 -8.25
C ALA A 13 1.38 -9.42 -6.76
N THR A 14 2.16 -10.39 -6.29
CA THR A 14 2.64 -10.46 -4.91
C THR A 14 3.54 -9.28 -4.57
N ALA A 15 4.49 -8.95 -5.45
CA ALA A 15 5.38 -7.81 -5.26
C ALA A 15 4.60 -6.50 -5.18
N LEU A 16 3.65 -6.27 -6.10
CA LEU A 16 2.83 -5.07 -6.14
C LEU A 16 1.93 -4.95 -4.89
N ASN A 17 1.36 -6.07 -4.44
CA ASN A 17 0.60 -6.12 -3.19
C ASN A 17 1.49 -5.85 -1.97
N GLY A 18 2.75 -6.31 -1.97
CA GLY A 18 3.72 -5.99 -0.93
C GLY A 18 3.97 -4.49 -0.81
N VAL A 19 4.13 -3.79 -1.93
CA VAL A 19 4.25 -2.32 -1.96
C VAL A 19 2.97 -1.66 -1.45
N ALA A 20 1.79 -2.15 -1.86
CA ALA A 20 0.50 -1.65 -1.39
C ALA A 20 0.40 -1.70 0.15
N ILE A 21 0.74 -2.84 0.75
CA ILE A 21 0.75 -3.03 2.19
C ILE A 21 1.76 -2.07 2.85
N ALA A 22 2.97 -1.94 2.30
CA ALA A 22 3.97 -1.02 2.83
C ALA A 22 3.48 0.44 2.83
N CYS A 23 2.82 0.88 1.77
CA CYS A 23 2.21 2.21 1.70
C CYS A 23 1.16 2.42 2.80
N ILE A 24 0.27 1.46 3.00
CA ILE A 24 -0.79 1.55 4.03
C ILE A 24 -0.16 1.56 5.43
N VAL A 25 0.76 0.64 5.70
CA VAL A 25 1.37 0.52 7.04
C VAL A 25 2.20 1.76 7.35
N ALA A 26 3.20 2.09 6.52
CA ALA A 26 4.13 3.18 6.81
C ALA A 26 3.49 4.57 6.68
N GLY A 27 2.59 4.75 5.70
CA GLY A 27 2.03 6.05 5.37
C GLY A 27 0.73 6.38 6.09
N PHE A 28 -0.05 5.38 6.52
CA PHE A 28 -1.35 5.59 7.17
C PHE A 28 -1.40 5.06 8.60
N ILE A 29 -1.03 3.78 8.82
CA ILE A 29 -1.13 3.16 10.15
C ILE A 29 -0.08 3.72 11.12
N THR A 30 1.17 3.87 10.68
CA THR A 30 2.26 4.37 11.55
C THR A 30 1.97 5.78 12.09
N PRO A 31 1.56 6.78 11.29
CA PRO A 31 1.20 8.11 11.82
C PRO A 31 0.00 8.07 12.78
N LEU A 32 -0.99 7.21 12.53
CA LEU A 32 -2.14 7.06 13.42
C LEU A 32 -1.72 6.47 14.77
N ALA A 33 -0.85 5.46 14.76
CA ALA A 33 -0.27 4.89 15.97
C ALA A 33 0.55 5.94 16.73
N ALA A 34 1.42 6.68 16.05
CA ALA A 34 2.22 7.75 16.65
C ALA A 34 1.33 8.81 17.33
N ALA A 35 0.25 9.24 16.66
CA ALA A 35 -0.72 10.17 17.23
C ALA A 35 -1.41 9.61 18.49
N SER A 36 -1.77 8.33 18.50
CA SER A 36 -2.40 7.68 19.67
C SER A 36 -1.48 7.60 20.89
N PHE A 37 -0.16 7.57 20.68
CA PHE A 37 0.85 7.58 21.74
C PHE A 37 1.37 8.99 22.08
N GLY A 38 0.83 10.04 21.45
CA GLY A 38 1.31 11.41 21.65
C GLY A 38 2.72 11.68 21.11
N VAL A 39 3.23 10.81 20.22
CA VAL A 39 4.54 10.95 19.60
C VAL A 39 4.47 12.02 18.52
N GLN A 40 5.24 13.10 18.70
CA GLN A 40 5.29 14.20 17.74
C GLN A 40 6.40 13.97 16.70
N GLY A 41 6.12 14.30 15.44
CA GLY A 41 7.09 14.24 14.36
C GLY A 41 8.10 15.40 14.40
N PRO A 42 9.23 15.28 13.69
CA PRO A 42 10.29 16.29 13.68
C PRO A 42 9.88 17.63 13.02
N LEU A 43 8.83 17.62 12.19
CA LEU A 43 8.22 18.83 11.64
C LEU A 43 6.87 19.06 12.31
N HIS A 44 6.62 20.31 12.72
CA HIS A 44 5.30 20.78 13.15
C HIS A 44 4.40 20.98 11.92
N VAL A 45 4.15 19.90 11.17
CA VAL A 45 3.09 19.88 10.16
C VAL A 45 1.77 19.75 10.91
N GLY A 46 0.88 20.73 10.75
CA GLY A 46 -0.40 20.74 11.45
C GLY A 46 -1.24 19.49 11.16
N VAL A 47 -2.14 19.14 12.09
CA VAL A 47 -3.04 17.97 12.00
C VAL A 47 -3.70 17.81 10.62
N PRO A 48 -4.21 18.87 9.95
CA PRO A 48 -4.83 18.72 8.63
C PRO A 48 -3.87 18.19 7.56
N ALA A 49 -2.62 18.64 7.55
CA ALA A 49 -1.62 18.21 6.58
C ALA A 49 -1.23 16.75 6.79
N THR A 50 -1.08 16.32 8.05
CA THR A 50 -0.81 14.93 8.42
C THR A 50 -1.95 14.00 8.00
N LEU A 51 -3.21 14.40 8.23
CA LEU A 51 -4.37 13.63 7.80
C LEU A 51 -4.46 13.52 6.26
N LEU A 52 -4.23 14.63 5.54
CA LEU A 52 -4.21 14.63 4.08
C LEU A 52 -3.15 13.66 3.53
N ALA A 53 -1.94 13.71 4.08
CA ALA A 53 -0.85 12.82 3.70
C ALA A 53 -1.19 11.35 3.99
N ALA A 54 -1.73 11.05 5.17
CA ALA A 54 -2.12 9.70 5.56
C ALA A 54 -3.21 9.13 4.64
N LEU A 55 -4.24 9.92 4.32
CA LEU A 55 -5.28 9.53 3.36
C LEU A 55 -4.74 9.35 1.94
N GLY A 56 -3.78 10.18 1.53
CA GLY A 56 -3.07 10.02 0.25
C GLY A 56 -2.33 8.69 0.16
N TRP A 57 -1.58 8.32 1.21
CA TRP A 57 -0.90 7.03 1.30
C TRP A 57 -1.86 5.84 1.31
N LEU A 58 -2.97 5.95 2.05
CA LEU A 58 -4.02 4.93 2.05
C LEU A 58 -4.60 4.74 0.65
N GLY A 59 -4.95 5.83 -0.04
CA GLY A 59 -5.46 5.79 -1.42
C GLY A 59 -4.47 5.17 -2.41
N ALA A 60 -3.18 5.54 -2.31
CA ALA A 60 -2.12 4.95 -3.11
C ALA A 60 -2.00 3.43 -2.87
N GLY A 61 -1.96 3.02 -1.61
CA GLY A 61 -1.91 1.61 -1.23
C GLY A 61 -3.12 0.81 -1.74
N LEU A 62 -4.33 1.32 -1.57
CA LEU A 62 -5.54 0.67 -2.09
C LEU A 62 -5.51 0.55 -3.62
N THR A 63 -5.08 1.60 -4.32
CA THR A 63 -4.96 1.58 -5.78
C THR A 63 -3.98 0.49 -6.25
N LEU A 64 -2.82 0.39 -5.59
CA LEU A 64 -1.82 -0.65 -5.88
C LEU A 64 -2.36 -2.06 -5.56
N HIS A 65 -3.10 -2.22 -4.46
CA HIS A 65 -3.72 -3.49 -4.10
C HIS A 65 -4.74 -3.95 -5.16
N PHE A 66 -5.62 -3.06 -5.62
CA PHE A 66 -6.57 -3.40 -6.69
C PHE A 66 -5.87 -3.68 -8.02
N ALA A 67 -4.80 -2.95 -8.34
CA ALA A 67 -3.96 -3.26 -9.50
C ALA A 67 -3.35 -4.66 -9.40
N ALA A 68 -2.84 -5.06 -8.23
CA ALA A 68 -2.32 -6.40 -7.98
C ALA A 68 -3.40 -7.49 -8.18
N ARG A 69 -4.62 -7.26 -7.67
CA ARG A 69 -5.76 -8.18 -7.90
C ARG A 69 -6.11 -8.29 -9.38
N ARG A 70 -6.09 -7.18 -10.12
CA ARG A 70 -6.35 -7.19 -11.58
C ARG A 70 -5.28 -7.98 -12.34
N ILE A 71 -4.01 -7.87 -11.94
CA ILE A 71 -2.91 -8.65 -12.54
C ILE A 71 -3.11 -10.14 -12.28
N LEU A 72 -3.47 -10.52 -11.05
CA LEU A 72 -3.74 -11.92 -10.70
C LEU A 72 -4.93 -12.51 -11.45
N GLY A 73 -5.89 -11.69 -11.87
CA GLY A 73 -7.01 -12.12 -12.72
C GLY A 73 -6.63 -12.49 -14.16
N ARG A 74 -5.35 -12.35 -14.56
CA ARG A 74 -4.86 -12.66 -15.92
C ARG A 74 -4.28 -14.07 -16.06
N LEU A 75 -4.51 -14.95 -15.07
CA LEU A 75 -4.02 -16.33 -15.12
C LEU A 75 -4.72 -17.12 -16.23
N GLU A 76 -3.93 -17.93 -16.94
CA GLU A 76 -4.38 -18.80 -18.03
C GLU A 76 -4.51 -20.25 -17.54
N GLU A 77 -5.43 -21.03 -18.12
CA GLU A 77 -5.59 -22.47 -17.80
C GLU A 77 -4.42 -23.34 -18.31
#